data_AF-A0A9X5X6Z7-F1
#
_entry.id   AF-A0A9X5X6Z7-F1
#
_cell.length_a   1.000
_cell.length_b   1.000
_cell.length_c   1.000
_cell.angle_alpha   90.00
_cell.angle_beta   90.00
_cell.angle_gamma   90.00
#
_symmetry.space_group_name_H-M   'P 1'
#
loop_
_entity.id
_entity.type
_entity.pdbx_description
1 polymer ?
#
loop_
_entity_poly.entity_id
_entity_poly.type
_entity_poly.pdbx_seq_one_letter_code
_entity_poly.pdbx_strand_id
1 'polypeptide(L)'
;MTYTEASMDALRQAGDELADATVATLFERGEVGKFNTLMRYVSTAGAPLPDGLPDVAREYLKATCVPPAWVDWAEMEKARLFFIDNNVHISTALSFASMPACYVVPHVARLLSATHGLKYPSKRMAETGQFTVYLMQPDAFEAGSRFIPAAQKVRLLHASIRHHLKRENRWDTETLGIPICQEDMIGGQMFFSLLVLDSLHRLGIHMSAEGADAYFYA
;
A
#
# COMPACT_ATOMS: atom_id res chain seq x y z
N MET A 1 9.46 18.84 4.63
CA MET A 1 10.65 18.93 3.76
C MET A 1 10.25 19.73 2.54
N THR A 2 11.02 20.72 2.12
CA THR A 2 10.70 21.50 0.91
C THR A 2 11.01 20.65 -0.32
N TYR A 3 10.06 20.53 -1.25
CA TYR A 3 10.23 19.77 -2.49
C TYR A 3 11.37 20.36 -3.33
N THR A 4 12.34 19.50 -3.70
CA THR A 4 13.45 19.78 -4.62
C THR A 4 13.73 18.56 -5.49
N GLU A 5 14.32 18.74 -6.66
CA GLU A 5 14.73 17.61 -7.51
C GLU A 5 15.63 16.61 -6.75
N ALA A 6 16.62 17.13 -6.02
CA ALA A 6 17.51 16.31 -5.20
C ALA A 6 16.77 15.48 -4.13
N SER A 7 15.72 16.04 -3.51
CA SER A 7 14.90 15.28 -2.55
C SER A 7 14.09 14.16 -3.20
N MET A 8 13.62 14.37 -4.44
CA MET A 8 12.92 13.33 -5.20
C MET A 8 13.86 12.23 -5.66
N ASP A 9 15.04 12.61 -6.15
CA ASP A 9 16.08 11.66 -6.56
C ASP A 9 16.53 10.78 -5.39
N ALA A 10 16.64 11.34 -4.19
CA ALA A 10 16.92 10.57 -2.98
C ALA A 10 15.82 9.54 -2.66
N LEU A 11 14.55 9.94 -2.79
CA LEU A 11 13.41 9.03 -2.59
C LEU A 11 13.36 7.91 -3.62
N ARG A 12 13.84 8.15 -4.85
CA ARG A 12 13.96 7.14 -5.91
C ARG A 12 14.94 6.02 -5.58
N GLN A 13 15.88 6.29 -4.68
CA GLN A 13 16.89 5.33 -4.21
C GLN A 13 16.51 4.64 -2.90
N ALA A 14 15.33 4.94 -2.33
CA ALA A 14 14.89 4.40 -1.04
C ALA A 14 13.75 3.38 -1.21
N GLY A 15 13.94 2.17 -0.66
CA GLY A 15 12.91 1.12 -0.55
C GLY A 15 12.18 1.13 0.79
N ASP A 16 11.89 -0.05 1.34
CA ASP A 16 11.38 -0.22 2.71
C ASP A 16 12.36 -1.10 3.47
N GLU A 17 13.33 -0.49 4.14
CA GLU A 17 14.48 -1.18 4.73
C GLU A 17 14.05 -2.35 5.65
N LEU A 18 13.04 -2.13 6.50
CA LEU A 18 12.56 -3.15 7.43
C LEU A 18 11.89 -4.33 6.70
N ALA A 19 11.03 -4.06 5.73
CA ALA A 19 10.36 -5.12 4.97
C ALA A 19 11.35 -5.84 4.04
N ASP A 20 12.28 -5.11 3.42
CA ASP A 20 13.30 -5.63 2.52
C ASP A 20 14.27 -6.56 3.26
N ALA A 21 14.74 -6.17 4.45
CA ALA A 21 15.58 -7.01 5.31
C ALA A 21 14.84 -8.28 5.79
N THR A 22 13.56 -8.12 6.16
CA THR A 22 12.69 -9.24 6.56
C THR A 22 12.57 -10.28 5.45
N VAL A 23 12.25 -9.83 4.24
CA VAL A 23 12.13 -10.69 3.06
C VAL A 23 13.47 -11.34 2.73
N ALA A 24 14.57 -10.58 2.68
CA ALA A 24 15.90 -11.12 2.40
C ALA A 24 16.28 -12.25 3.35
N THR A 25 16.06 -12.06 4.65
CA THR A 25 16.33 -13.07 5.68
C THR A 25 15.48 -14.34 5.48
N LEU A 26 14.19 -14.19 5.16
CA LEU A 26 13.32 -15.33 4.88
C LEU A 26 13.78 -16.13 3.65
N PHE A 27 14.30 -15.45 2.62
CA PHE A 27 14.87 -16.10 1.44
C PHE A 27 16.18 -16.82 1.75
N GLU A 28 17.10 -16.17 2.46
CA GLU A 28 18.38 -16.75 2.85
C GLU A 28 18.22 -18.02 3.69
N ARG A 29 17.21 -18.05 4.57
CA ARG A 29 16.91 -19.20 5.44
C ARG A 29 16.03 -20.27 4.77
N GLY A 30 15.55 -20.03 3.54
CA GLY A 30 14.63 -20.94 2.86
C GLY A 30 13.23 -21.03 3.50
N GLU A 31 12.83 -20.01 4.26
CA GLU A 31 11.60 -20.00 5.06
C GLU A 31 10.39 -19.39 4.34
N VAL A 32 10.54 -18.91 3.11
CA VAL A 32 9.49 -18.23 2.32
C VAL A 32 8.22 -19.06 2.19
N GLY A 33 8.32 -20.36 1.91
CA GLY A 33 7.15 -21.23 1.78
C GLY A 33 6.37 -21.38 3.09
N LYS A 34 7.09 -21.50 4.20
CA LYS A 34 6.52 -21.56 5.55
C LYS A 34 5.84 -20.24 5.90
N PHE A 35 6.54 -19.12 5.69
CA PHE A 35 6.01 -17.78 5.87
C PHE A 35 4.71 -17.55 5.07
N ASN A 36 4.70 -17.85 3.77
CA ASN A 36 3.52 -17.69 2.91
C ASN A 36 2.33 -18.51 3.39
N THR A 37 2.58 -19.72 3.90
CA THR A 37 1.53 -20.58 4.44
C THR A 37 0.95 -19.97 5.73
N LEU A 38 1.81 -19.52 6.64
CA LEU A 38 1.40 -18.99 7.93
C LEU A 38 0.74 -17.61 7.82
N MET A 39 1.20 -16.75 6.90
CA MET A 39 0.62 -15.42 6.68
C MET A 39 -0.81 -15.45 6.13
N ARG A 40 -1.30 -16.59 5.63
CA ARG A 40 -2.73 -16.76 5.32
C ARG A 40 -3.60 -16.62 6.56
N TYR A 41 -3.08 -16.99 7.73
CA TYR A 41 -3.80 -16.98 9.01
C TYR A 41 -3.66 -15.66 9.78
N VAL A 42 -2.67 -14.82 9.42
CA VAL A 42 -2.50 -13.49 10.01
C VAL A 42 -3.43 -12.49 9.30
N SER A 43 -4.73 -12.53 9.58
CA SER A 43 -5.73 -11.68 8.91
C SER A 43 -6.34 -10.58 9.79
N THR A 44 -6.10 -10.65 11.09
CA THR A 44 -6.79 -9.85 12.10
C THR A 44 -5.77 -9.29 13.09
N ALA A 45 -5.80 -7.99 13.34
CA ALA A 45 -4.93 -7.32 14.30
C ALA A 45 -5.21 -7.84 15.72
N GLY A 46 -4.17 -8.03 16.52
CA GLY A 46 -4.28 -8.55 17.90
C GLY A 46 -4.57 -10.05 18.01
N ALA A 47 -4.81 -10.77 16.90
CA ALA A 47 -4.95 -12.22 16.94
C ALA A 47 -3.61 -12.90 17.28
N PRO A 48 -3.62 -14.05 17.99
CA PRO A 48 -2.41 -14.82 18.24
C PRO A 48 -1.70 -15.16 16.93
N LEU A 49 -0.38 -14.93 16.90
CA LEU A 49 0.44 -15.32 15.76
C LEU A 49 0.60 -16.85 15.75
N PRO A 50 0.58 -17.48 14.56
CA PRO A 50 0.65 -18.92 14.48
C PRO A 50 2.00 -19.46 15.00
N ASP A 51 1.96 -20.65 15.57
CA ASP A 51 3.16 -21.35 16.03
C ASP A 51 4.11 -21.60 14.87
N GLY A 52 5.40 -21.48 15.17
CA GLY A 52 6.46 -21.66 14.18
C GLY A 52 6.60 -20.52 13.16
N LEU A 53 5.87 -19.41 13.29
CA LEU A 53 6.17 -18.21 12.48
C LEU A 53 7.65 -17.81 12.69
N PRO A 54 8.44 -17.65 11.61
CA PRO A 54 9.84 -17.24 11.72
C PRO A 54 9.99 -15.95 12.54
N ASP A 55 11.02 -15.88 13.37
CA ASP A 55 11.19 -14.77 14.32
C ASP A 55 11.30 -13.42 13.61
N VAL A 56 11.99 -13.36 12.47
CA VAL A 56 12.11 -12.14 11.66
C VAL A 56 10.73 -11.62 11.19
N ALA A 57 9.80 -12.53 10.86
CA ALA A 57 8.43 -12.15 10.49
C ALA A 57 7.63 -11.70 11.71
N ARG A 58 7.81 -12.35 12.87
CA ARG A 58 7.19 -11.96 14.14
C ARG A 58 7.63 -10.56 14.57
N GLU A 59 8.93 -10.28 14.49
CA GLU A 59 9.53 -8.99 14.80
C GLU A 59 9.01 -7.90 13.86
N TYR A 60 8.96 -8.17 12.55
CA TYR A 60 8.35 -7.29 11.57
C TYR A 60 6.91 -6.92 11.92
N LEU A 61 6.07 -7.91 12.21
CA LEU A 61 4.65 -7.68 12.55
C LEU A 61 4.51 -6.87 13.83
N LYS A 62 5.37 -7.11 14.84
CA LYS A 62 5.39 -6.34 16.09
C LYS A 62 5.86 -4.91 15.87
N ALA A 63 6.87 -4.69 15.04
CA ALA A 63 7.43 -3.36 14.77
C ALA A 63 6.48 -2.46 13.97
N THR A 64 5.49 -3.04 13.28
CA THR A 64 4.62 -2.35 12.33
C THR A 64 3.14 -2.41 12.70
N CYS A 65 2.80 -2.81 13.93
CA CYS A 65 1.42 -2.95 14.36
C CYS A 65 0.79 -1.67 14.92
N VAL A 66 1.57 -0.60 15.09
CA VAL A 66 1.10 0.66 15.69
C VAL A 66 1.08 1.76 14.62
N PRO A 67 -0.02 2.53 14.50
CA PRO A 67 -0.08 3.70 13.62
C PRO A 67 0.95 4.77 14.04
N PRO A 68 1.30 5.69 13.13
CA PRO A 68 2.16 6.81 13.49
C PRO A 68 1.58 7.67 14.64
N ALA A 69 2.44 8.21 15.50
CA ALA A 69 2.03 9.00 16.66
C ALA A 69 1.35 10.34 16.31
N TRP A 70 1.45 10.79 15.05
CA TRP A 70 0.84 12.03 14.58
C TRP A 70 -0.60 11.86 14.08
N VAL A 71 -1.15 10.64 14.12
CA VAL A 71 -2.51 10.39 13.65
C VAL A 71 -3.53 11.16 14.49
N ASP A 72 -4.36 11.94 13.82
CA ASP A 72 -5.50 12.67 14.34
C ASP A 72 -6.75 11.83 14.08
N TRP A 73 -7.22 11.21 15.16
CA TRP A 73 -8.37 10.31 15.10
C TRP A 73 -9.69 11.02 14.78
N ALA A 74 -9.79 12.32 15.08
CA ALA A 74 -10.97 13.10 14.70
C ALA A 74 -10.99 13.34 13.18
N GLU A 75 -9.83 13.61 12.58
CA GLU A 75 -9.72 13.78 11.13
C GLU A 75 -9.92 12.45 10.38
N MET A 76 -9.39 11.33 10.90
CA MET A 76 -9.68 10.00 10.38
C MET A 76 -11.17 9.65 10.40
N GLU A 77 -11.89 10.03 11.46
CA GLU A 77 -13.34 9.79 11.54
C GLU A 77 -14.12 10.61 10.51
N LYS A 78 -13.72 11.86 10.25
CA LYS A 78 -14.31 12.66 9.16
C LYS A 78 -14.03 12.02 7.79
N ALA A 79 -12.82 11.53 7.57
CA ALA A 79 -12.44 10.84 6.34
C ALA A 79 -13.32 9.60 6.12
N ARG A 80 -13.58 8.84 7.20
CA ARG A 80 -14.47 7.67 7.20
C ARG A 80 -15.90 8.04 6.85
N LEU A 81 -16.46 9.08 7.48
CA LEU A 81 -17.81 9.56 7.20
C LEU A 81 -17.94 10.05 5.76
N PHE A 82 -16.98 10.85 5.29
CA PHE A 82 -16.90 11.27 3.89
C PHE A 82 -16.85 10.07 2.94
N PHE A 83 -16.04 9.06 3.26
CA PHE A 83 -15.96 7.83 2.46
C PHE A 83 -17.29 7.10 2.42
N ILE A 84 -18.01 6.97 3.54
CA ILE A 84 -19.32 6.30 3.60
C ILE A 84 -20.34 7.01 2.70
N ASP A 85 -20.42 8.33 2.81
CA ASP A 85 -21.35 9.14 2.03
C ASP A 85 -21.06 9.06 0.52
N ASN A 86 -19.79 8.86 0.15
CA ASN A 86 -19.33 8.86 -1.23
C ASN A 86 -18.85 7.50 -1.76
N ASN A 87 -19.06 6.40 -1.03
CA ASN A 87 -18.37 5.12 -1.28
C ASN A 87 -18.53 4.61 -2.72
N VAL A 88 -19.74 4.69 -3.28
CA VAL A 88 -19.99 4.26 -4.67
C VAL A 88 -19.21 5.13 -5.68
N HIS A 89 -19.15 6.44 -5.44
CA HIS A 89 -18.42 7.38 -6.28
C HIS A 89 -16.91 7.19 -6.15
N ILE A 90 -16.40 7.03 -4.92
CA ILE A 90 -14.99 6.75 -4.65
C ILE A 90 -14.58 5.42 -5.28
N SER A 91 -15.36 4.36 -5.09
CA SER A 91 -15.12 3.06 -5.72
C SER A 91 -15.09 3.16 -7.24
N THR A 92 -15.99 3.96 -7.83
CA THR A 92 -16.00 4.23 -9.28
C THR A 92 -14.73 4.97 -9.72
N ALA A 93 -14.34 6.03 -9.02
CA ALA A 93 -13.11 6.78 -9.29
C ALA A 93 -11.87 5.89 -9.18
N LEU A 94 -11.79 5.07 -8.14
CA LEU A 94 -10.70 4.11 -7.94
C LEU A 94 -10.60 3.12 -9.12
N SER A 95 -11.73 2.53 -9.53
CA SER A 95 -11.81 1.54 -10.60
C SER A 95 -11.55 2.08 -11.99
N PHE A 96 -12.02 3.29 -12.30
CA PHE A 96 -12.02 3.81 -13.67
C PHE A 96 -11.07 4.98 -13.92
N ALA A 97 -10.50 5.58 -12.87
CA ALA A 97 -9.49 6.64 -12.98
C ALA A 97 -8.17 6.25 -12.30
N SER A 98 -8.17 6.05 -10.97
CA SER A 98 -6.92 5.89 -10.20
C SER A 98 -6.12 4.66 -10.57
N MET A 99 -6.73 3.46 -10.53
CA MET A 99 -6.02 2.22 -10.86
C MET A 99 -5.60 2.14 -12.34
N PRO A 100 -6.42 2.57 -13.32
CA PRO A 100 -5.97 2.70 -14.70
C PRO A 100 -4.82 3.70 -14.90
N ALA A 101 -4.81 4.81 -14.15
CA ALA A 101 -3.75 5.82 -14.26
C ALA A 101 -2.35 5.28 -13.92
N CYS A 102 -2.25 4.26 -13.07
CA CYS A 102 -0.98 3.57 -12.81
C CYS A 102 -0.34 2.95 -14.08
N TYR A 103 -1.13 2.69 -15.13
CA TYR A 103 -0.64 2.14 -16.40
C TYR A 103 -0.28 3.21 -17.44
N VAL A 104 -0.62 4.48 -17.20
CA VAL A 104 -0.25 5.58 -18.11
C VAL A 104 1.09 6.21 -17.75
N VAL A 105 1.61 5.95 -16.54
CA VAL A 105 2.97 6.35 -16.14
C VAL A 105 3.97 5.28 -16.60
N PRO A 106 4.88 5.57 -17.55
CA PRO A 106 5.73 4.54 -18.16
C PRO A 106 6.58 3.73 -17.17
N HIS A 107 7.12 4.39 -16.15
CA HIS A 107 7.91 3.76 -15.09
C HIS A 107 7.09 2.74 -14.29
N VAL A 108 5.91 3.15 -13.81
CA VAL A 108 4.98 2.29 -13.07
C VAL A 108 4.44 1.17 -13.96
N ALA A 109 4.09 1.47 -15.22
CA ALA A 109 3.61 0.46 -16.17
C ALA A 109 4.64 -0.64 -16.43
N ARG A 110 5.93 -0.29 -16.52
CA ARG A 110 7.04 -1.26 -16.63
C ARG A 110 7.10 -2.16 -15.41
N LEU A 111 7.04 -1.58 -14.20
CA LEU A 111 7.02 -2.33 -12.94
C LEU A 111 5.82 -3.30 -12.86
N LEU A 112 4.63 -2.83 -13.21
CA LEU A 112 3.41 -3.64 -13.22
C LEU A 112 3.47 -4.77 -14.25
N SER A 113 4.09 -4.52 -15.40
CA SER A 113 4.32 -5.53 -16.43
C SER A 113 5.32 -6.60 -15.97
N ALA A 114 6.34 -6.21 -15.21
CA ALA A 114 7.36 -7.13 -14.71
C ALA A 114 6.84 -8.10 -13.62
N THR A 115 5.77 -7.72 -12.91
CA THR A 115 5.29 -8.41 -11.70
C THR A 115 4.16 -9.43 -11.93
N HIS A 116 3.88 -9.80 -13.19
CA HIS A 116 2.85 -10.78 -13.60
C HIS A 116 1.40 -10.48 -13.13
N GLY A 117 1.15 -9.35 -12.46
CA GLY A 117 -0.15 -9.01 -11.87
C GLY A 117 -1.28 -8.81 -12.89
N LEU A 118 -0.94 -8.51 -14.14
CA LEU A 118 -1.90 -8.36 -15.22
C LEU A 118 -2.52 -9.67 -15.73
N LYS A 119 -2.06 -10.83 -15.25
CA LYS A 119 -2.73 -12.11 -15.53
C LYS A 119 -4.09 -12.22 -14.82
N TYR A 120 -4.31 -11.45 -13.75
CA TYR A 120 -5.53 -11.47 -12.93
C TYR A 120 -5.98 -10.05 -12.54
N PRO A 121 -6.33 -9.19 -13.50
CA PRO A 121 -6.57 -7.77 -13.26
C PRO A 121 -7.79 -7.52 -12.36
N SER A 122 -8.85 -8.32 -12.48
CA SER A 122 -10.04 -8.23 -11.63
C SER A 122 -9.73 -8.49 -10.15
N LYS A 123 -8.92 -9.52 -9.87
CA LYS A 123 -8.47 -9.85 -8.52
C LYS A 123 -7.62 -8.72 -7.93
N ARG A 124 -6.66 -8.19 -8.70
CA ARG A 124 -5.84 -7.05 -8.28
C ARG A 124 -6.70 -5.82 -7.93
N MET A 125 -7.68 -5.52 -8.78
CA MET A 125 -8.60 -4.41 -8.57
C MET A 125 -9.42 -4.61 -7.29
N ALA A 126 -9.94 -5.82 -7.07
CA ALA A 126 -10.69 -6.16 -5.87
C ALA A 126 -9.82 -6.09 -4.61
N GLU A 127 -8.59 -6.60 -4.63
CA GLU A 127 -7.65 -6.53 -3.50
C GLU A 127 -7.31 -5.08 -3.13
N THR A 128 -7.10 -4.22 -4.13
CA THR A 128 -6.80 -2.79 -3.93
C THR A 128 -8.01 -2.03 -3.39
N GLY A 129 -9.20 -2.26 -3.95
CA GLY A 129 -10.44 -1.68 -3.42
C GLY A 129 -10.72 -2.14 -1.99
N GLN A 130 -10.54 -3.43 -1.70
CA GLN A 130 -10.71 -4.00 -0.37
C GLN A 130 -9.75 -3.39 0.66
N PHE A 131 -8.52 -3.08 0.27
CA PHE A 131 -7.55 -2.38 1.11
C PHE A 131 -8.08 -1.01 1.56
N THR A 132 -8.62 -0.23 0.63
CA THR A 132 -9.24 1.08 0.92
C THR A 132 -10.43 0.94 1.85
N VAL A 133 -11.28 -0.07 1.63
CA VAL A 133 -12.42 -0.35 2.51
C VAL A 133 -11.97 -0.71 3.94
N TYR A 134 -10.86 -1.44 4.09
CA TYR A 134 -10.32 -1.76 5.43
C TYR A 134 -9.83 -0.52 6.15
N LEU A 135 -9.14 0.40 5.46
CA LEU A 135 -8.69 1.67 6.04
C LEU A 135 -9.88 2.49 6.57
N MET A 136 -10.99 2.48 5.83
CA MET A 136 -12.19 3.25 6.13
C MET A 136 -13.18 2.51 7.06
N GLN A 137 -12.72 1.52 7.84
CA GLN A 137 -13.53 0.94 8.92
C GLN A 137 -13.37 1.74 10.23
N PRO A 138 -14.40 1.82 11.09
CA PRO A 138 -14.34 2.57 12.35
C PRO A 138 -13.19 2.16 13.28
N ASP A 139 -12.77 0.90 13.21
CA ASP A 139 -11.78 0.27 14.07
C ASP A 139 -10.52 -0.12 13.29
N ALA A 140 -10.23 0.50 12.13
CA ALA A 140 -9.16 0.09 11.22
C ALA A 140 -7.78 -0.08 11.88
N PHE A 141 -7.49 0.63 12.97
CA PHE A 141 -6.21 0.57 13.68
C PHE A 141 -6.27 -0.15 15.03
N GLU A 142 -7.43 -0.70 15.39
CA GLU A 142 -7.65 -1.39 16.66
C GLU A 142 -7.43 -2.91 16.55
N ALA A 143 -7.38 -3.58 17.70
CA ALA A 143 -7.44 -5.04 17.75
C ALA A 143 -8.78 -5.53 17.18
N GLY A 144 -8.75 -6.59 16.36
CA GLY A 144 -9.90 -7.07 15.60
C GLY A 144 -9.97 -6.55 14.16
N SER A 145 -9.23 -5.49 13.85
CA SER A 145 -9.21 -4.91 12.51
C SER A 145 -8.53 -5.78 11.46
N ARG A 146 -8.86 -5.56 10.19
CA ARG A 146 -8.22 -6.22 9.04
C ARG A 146 -7.20 -5.35 8.32
N PHE A 147 -7.15 -4.05 8.64
CA PHE A 147 -6.32 -3.09 7.92
C PHE A 147 -4.83 -3.23 8.26
N ILE A 148 -4.45 -3.29 9.54
CA ILE A 148 -3.04 -3.43 9.94
C ILE A 148 -2.39 -4.67 9.28
N PRO A 149 -2.96 -5.89 9.38
CA PRO A 149 -2.41 -7.05 8.68
C PRO A 149 -2.39 -6.90 7.16
N ALA A 150 -3.37 -6.20 6.56
CA ALA A 150 -3.38 -5.95 5.12
C ALA A 150 -2.23 -5.01 4.71
N ALA A 151 -2.00 -3.92 5.43
CA ALA A 151 -0.88 -2.98 5.20
C ALA A 151 0.47 -3.67 5.36
N GLN A 152 0.64 -4.48 6.41
CA GLN A 152 1.82 -5.28 6.65
C GLN A 152 2.11 -6.24 5.49
N LYS A 153 1.07 -6.93 4.97
CA LYS A 153 1.19 -7.83 3.82
C LYS A 153 1.53 -7.11 2.52
N VAL A 154 0.95 -5.94 2.26
CA VAL A 154 1.27 -5.14 1.08
C VAL A 154 2.73 -4.69 1.10
N ARG A 155 3.24 -4.22 2.25
CA ARG A 155 4.65 -3.87 2.42
C ARG A 155 5.58 -5.07 2.14
N LEU A 156 5.27 -6.25 2.68
CA LEU A 156 6.03 -7.48 2.43
C LEU A 156 5.93 -7.96 0.97
N LEU A 157 4.78 -7.76 0.32
CA LEU A 157 4.59 -8.02 -1.11
C LEU A 157 5.51 -7.12 -1.94
N HIS A 158 5.54 -5.81 -1.64
CA HIS A 158 6.43 -4.86 -2.32
C HIS A 158 7.90 -5.21 -2.13
N ALA A 159 8.31 -5.55 -0.90
CA ALA A 159 9.66 -6.03 -0.61
C ALA A 159 10.01 -7.32 -1.36
N SER A 160 9.07 -8.26 -1.45
CA SER A 160 9.24 -9.49 -2.22
C SER A 160 9.42 -9.21 -3.71
N ILE A 161 8.65 -8.28 -4.27
CA ILE A 161 8.81 -7.83 -5.66
C ILE A 161 10.20 -7.25 -5.88
N ARG A 162 10.66 -6.33 -5.01
CA ARG A 162 12.02 -5.76 -5.09
C ARG A 162 13.09 -6.84 -5.06
N HIS A 163 12.98 -7.77 -4.11
CA HIS A 163 13.91 -8.89 -3.97
C HIS A 163 13.99 -9.75 -5.25
N HIS A 164 12.83 -10.13 -5.80
CA HIS A 164 12.76 -10.94 -7.02
C HIS A 164 13.32 -10.22 -8.25
N LEU A 165 12.93 -8.97 -8.47
CA LEU A 165 13.40 -8.17 -9.60
C LEU A 165 14.93 -8.01 -9.59
N LYS A 166 15.50 -7.75 -8.41
CA LYS A 166 16.96 -7.67 -8.22
C LYS A 166 17.63 -9.01 -8.47
N ARG A 167 17.13 -10.10 -7.87
CA ARG A 167 17.73 -11.44 -7.98
C ARG A 167 17.68 -12.00 -9.40
N GLU A 168 16.62 -11.72 -10.13
CA GLU A 168 16.41 -12.21 -11.49
C GLU A 168 17.03 -11.28 -12.56
N ASN A 169 17.66 -10.17 -12.15
CA ASN A 169 18.19 -9.14 -13.05
C ASN A 169 17.14 -8.63 -14.07
N ARG A 170 15.90 -8.43 -13.60
CA ARG A 170 14.74 -8.03 -14.42
C ARG A 170 14.38 -6.55 -14.29
N TRP A 171 15.22 -5.78 -13.62
CA TRP A 171 15.04 -4.36 -13.38
C TRP A 171 16.38 -3.64 -13.42
N ASP A 172 16.44 -2.54 -14.16
CA ASP A 172 17.63 -1.70 -14.27
C ASP A 172 17.59 -0.63 -13.16
N THR A 173 18.14 -0.98 -12.00
CA THR A 173 18.18 -0.08 -10.84
C THR A 173 19.05 1.15 -11.09
N GLU A 174 20.06 1.06 -11.96
CA GLU A 174 20.97 2.18 -12.21
C GLU A 174 20.26 3.32 -12.93
N THR A 175 19.44 2.99 -13.94
CA THR A 175 18.72 4.00 -14.73
C THR A 175 17.33 4.32 -14.18
N LEU A 176 16.63 3.34 -13.59
CA LEU A 176 15.25 3.49 -13.13
C LEU A 176 15.14 3.73 -11.62
N GLY A 177 16.22 3.56 -10.86
CA GLY A 177 16.18 3.54 -9.40
C GLY A 177 15.54 2.27 -8.84
N ILE A 178 15.28 2.29 -7.52
CA ILE A 178 14.73 1.13 -6.82
C ILE A 178 13.26 0.91 -7.25
N PRO A 179 12.84 -0.31 -7.63
CA PRO A 179 11.45 -0.54 -7.98
C PRO A 179 10.55 -0.38 -6.76
N ILE A 180 9.38 0.28 -6.87
CA ILE A 180 8.52 0.58 -5.72
C ILE A 180 9.31 1.39 -4.68
N CYS A 181 10.03 2.41 -5.12
CA CYS A 181 10.75 3.30 -4.22
C CYS A 181 9.79 4.23 -3.46
N GLN A 182 10.30 5.00 -2.50
CA GLN A 182 9.49 5.95 -1.75
C GLN A 182 8.85 7.03 -2.65
N GLU A 183 9.51 7.43 -3.73
CA GLU A 183 8.90 8.30 -4.74
C GLU A 183 7.69 7.63 -5.42
N ASP A 184 7.82 6.37 -5.84
CA ASP A 184 6.70 5.60 -6.42
C ASP A 184 5.54 5.48 -5.42
N MET A 185 5.85 5.28 -4.13
CA MET A 185 4.84 5.17 -3.08
C MET A 185 4.06 6.47 -2.87
N ILE A 186 4.74 7.63 -2.92
CA ILE A 186 4.09 8.96 -2.86
C ILE A 186 3.20 9.17 -4.09
N GLY A 187 3.71 8.85 -5.29
CA GLY A 187 2.92 8.94 -6.52
C GLY A 187 1.68 8.02 -6.48
N GLY A 188 1.85 6.81 -5.94
CA GLY A 188 0.75 5.90 -5.63
C GLY A 188 -0.27 6.55 -4.71
N GLN A 189 0.16 7.06 -3.55
CA GLN A 189 -0.72 7.76 -2.61
C GLN A 189 -1.53 8.87 -3.30
N MET A 190 -0.92 9.68 -4.15
CA MET A 190 -1.62 10.73 -4.91
C MET A 190 -2.71 10.19 -5.85
N PHE A 191 -2.51 9.02 -6.47
CA PHE A 191 -3.56 8.38 -7.28
C PHE A 191 -4.74 7.92 -6.44
N PHE A 192 -4.50 7.46 -5.20
CA PHE A 192 -5.56 6.97 -4.31
C PHE A 192 -6.21 8.07 -3.46
N SER A 193 -5.61 9.27 -3.38
CA SER A 193 -6.18 10.42 -2.68
C SER A 193 -6.65 11.52 -3.65
N LEU A 194 -5.73 12.37 -4.12
CA LEU A 194 -6.04 13.56 -4.91
C LEU A 194 -6.74 13.24 -6.23
N LEU A 195 -6.33 12.19 -6.95
CA LEU A 195 -6.98 11.81 -8.20
C LEU A 195 -8.41 11.28 -7.99
N VAL A 196 -8.69 10.68 -6.83
CA VAL A 196 -10.07 10.29 -6.48
C VAL A 196 -10.93 11.55 -6.31
N LEU A 197 -10.44 12.53 -5.55
CA LEU A 197 -11.13 13.80 -5.35
C LEU A 197 -11.33 14.57 -6.67
N ASP A 198 -10.29 14.64 -7.53
CA ASP A 198 -10.41 15.20 -8.89
C ASP A 198 -11.50 14.47 -9.71
N SER A 199 -11.53 13.15 -9.63
CA SER A 199 -12.53 12.35 -10.35
C SER A 199 -13.95 12.62 -9.86
N LEU A 200 -14.16 12.72 -8.54
CA LEU A 200 -15.46 13.09 -7.97
C LEU A 200 -15.88 14.49 -8.43
N HIS A 201 -14.95 15.46 -8.40
CA HIS A 201 -15.20 16.81 -8.90
C HIS A 201 -15.60 16.82 -10.38
N ARG A 202 -14.87 16.11 -11.24
CA ARG A 202 -15.15 16.00 -12.69
C ARG A 202 -16.46 15.28 -12.99
N LEU A 203 -16.91 14.39 -12.11
CA LEU A 203 -18.22 13.73 -12.18
C LEU A 203 -19.36 14.62 -11.65
N GLY A 204 -19.06 15.82 -11.15
CA GLY A 204 -20.06 16.73 -10.57
C GLY A 204 -20.58 16.30 -9.21
N ILE A 205 -19.86 15.42 -8.50
CA ILE A 205 -20.22 15.00 -7.14
C ILE A 205 -19.87 16.13 -6.18
N HIS A 206 -20.86 16.53 -5.36
CA HIS A 206 -20.65 17.57 -4.37
C HIS A 206 -19.81 17.04 -3.20
N MET A 207 -18.76 17.76 -2.84
CA MET A 207 -17.88 17.47 -1.72
C MET A 207 -17.69 18.73 -0.90
N SER A 208 -17.75 18.62 0.43
CA SER A 208 -17.30 19.71 1.30
C SER A 208 -15.77 19.79 1.27
N ALA A 209 -15.22 20.99 1.47
CA ALA A 209 -13.77 21.16 1.60
C ALA A 209 -13.22 20.34 2.78
N GLU A 210 -13.91 20.36 3.93
CA GLU A 210 -13.55 19.55 5.09
C GLU A 210 -13.53 18.05 4.80
N GLY A 211 -14.52 17.52 4.08
CA GLY A 211 -14.55 16.10 3.74
C GLY A 211 -13.45 15.70 2.75
N ALA A 212 -13.15 16.57 1.78
CA ALA A 212 -12.07 16.36 0.84
C ALA A 212 -10.69 16.42 1.53
N ASP A 213 -10.48 17.38 2.43
CA ASP A 213 -9.25 17.50 3.21
C ASP A 213 -9.06 16.29 4.13
N ALA A 214 -10.12 15.84 4.80
CA ALA A 214 -10.09 14.64 5.63
C ALA A 214 -9.79 13.38 4.82
N TYR A 215 -10.37 13.23 3.62
CA TYR A 215 -10.05 12.11 2.73
C TYR A 215 -8.59 12.16 2.23
N PHE A 216 -8.04 13.34 2.01
CA PHE A 216 -6.63 13.51 1.66
C PHE A 216 -5.68 13.19 2.83
N TYR A 217 -6.14 13.45 4.06
CA TYR A 217 -5.42 13.14 5.29
C TYR A 217 -5.24 11.63 5.53
N ALA A 218 -6.29 10.84 5.26
CA ALA A 218 -6.34 9.39 5.47
C ALA A 218 -5.48 8.58 4.48
#